data_AF-A0A7J8QH18-F1
#
_entry.id   AF-A0A7J8QH18-F1
#
_cell.length_a   1.000
_cell.length_b   1.000
_cell.length_c   1.000
_cell.angle_alpha   90.00
_cell.angle_beta   90.00
_cell.angle_gamma   90.00
#
_symmetry.space_group_name_H-M   'P 1'
#
loop_
_entity.id
_entity.type
_entity.pdbx_description
1 polymer ?
#
loop_
_entity_poly.entity_id
_entity_poly.type
_entity_poly.pdbx_seq_one_letter_code
_entity_poly.pdbx_strand_id
1 'polypeptide(L)'
;MWPLIETRKGDWYPAGIPASNMHGLQGYKVFIAIAMILGDGLYNFFKVFSRTLTGLFRQVRCKQSLPVANRPSTSDTSKKISYDDQRRTEIFLKDQIPVWFSIAGYVTIAIISTIALPHVFHDLKWYYILVIYVFAPTLAFCNAYGCGLTDWSLASTYGKLAIFTIGAWAGSHGGVLAGLAACGVMMNIVSTASDLMQDFKTGYLTLASPRAMFVSQVIGTAMGCIVSPCVFWLFYKAFDDFGVPDSQYPAPFAIVYRNMAILGVQGFSALPKNCLLLCYGFFGAAILINLMKDMMGKKWGSFIPLPMAMAIPFYIGPYFAIDMCIGSLILFVWEKLNKAKADAFAPAVASGLICGDGIWTLPSSILALAGVKPPICMKFLSRATNAKVDTFLGS
;
A
#
# COMPACT_ATOMS: atom_id res chain seq x y z
N MET A 1 6.41 -21.67 -2.78
CA MET A 1 7.04 -21.03 -3.96
C MET A 1 8.47 -20.60 -3.71
N TRP A 2 8.74 -19.73 -2.71
CA TRP A 2 10.09 -19.23 -2.45
C TRP A 2 11.18 -20.30 -2.24
N PRO A 3 10.92 -21.40 -1.48
CA PRO A 3 11.91 -22.48 -1.34
C PRO A 3 12.25 -23.17 -2.67
N LEU A 4 11.31 -23.24 -3.61
CA LEU A 4 11.54 -23.83 -4.93
C LEU A 4 12.42 -22.94 -5.79
N ILE A 5 12.20 -21.62 -5.77
CA ILE A 5 13.06 -20.65 -6.47
C ILE A 5 14.46 -20.64 -5.83
N GLU A 6 14.53 -20.81 -4.52
CA GLU A 6 15.79 -20.89 -3.78
C GLU A 6 16.67 -22.07 -4.20
N THR A 7 16.06 -23.21 -4.54
CA THR A 7 16.81 -24.36 -5.09
C THR A 7 17.45 -24.11 -6.46
N ARG A 8 17.04 -23.04 -7.16
CA ARG A 8 17.58 -22.64 -8.47
C ARG A 8 18.65 -21.55 -8.38
N LYS A 9 19.19 -21.32 -7.17
CA LYS A 9 20.33 -20.42 -6.93
C LYS A 9 21.54 -20.91 -7.74
N GLY A 10 22.20 -20.00 -8.45
CA GLY A 10 23.28 -20.29 -9.40
C GLY A 10 22.82 -20.30 -10.86
N ASP A 11 21.59 -20.78 -11.13
CA ASP A 11 21.04 -20.85 -12.49
C ASP A 11 20.16 -19.65 -12.83
N TRP A 12 19.22 -19.34 -11.93
CA TRP A 12 18.19 -18.29 -12.13
C TRP A 12 18.65 -16.92 -11.62
N TYR A 13 19.47 -16.93 -10.57
CA TYR A 13 20.11 -15.75 -10.00
C TYR A 13 21.47 -16.13 -9.40
N PRO A 14 22.43 -15.18 -9.27
CA PRO A 14 23.79 -15.52 -8.90
C PRO A 14 23.90 -16.13 -7.49
N ALA A 15 24.78 -17.14 -7.35
CA ALA A 15 25.11 -17.73 -6.06
C ALA A 15 26.02 -16.78 -5.26
N GLY A 16 25.80 -16.69 -3.94
CA GLY A 16 26.63 -15.88 -3.02
C GLY A 16 26.09 -14.47 -2.69
N ILE A 17 25.00 -14.04 -3.30
CA ILE A 17 24.39 -12.73 -2.99
C ILE A 17 23.55 -12.82 -1.69
N PRO A 18 23.59 -11.80 -0.81
CA PRO A 18 22.70 -11.72 0.36
C PRO A 18 21.22 -11.83 -0.01
N ALA A 19 20.42 -12.46 0.85
CA ALA A 19 18.99 -12.65 0.63
C ALA A 19 18.19 -11.34 0.48
N SER A 20 18.71 -10.23 1.01
CA SER A 20 18.13 -8.88 0.92
C SER A 20 18.38 -8.18 -0.42
N ASN A 21 19.25 -8.73 -1.28
CA ASN A 21 19.62 -8.10 -2.54
C ASN A 21 18.55 -8.32 -3.62
N MET A 22 18.25 -7.26 -4.36
CA MET A 22 17.25 -7.25 -5.43
C MET A 22 17.62 -8.10 -6.65
N HIS A 23 18.91 -8.37 -6.88
CA HIS A 23 19.36 -9.32 -7.91
C HIS A 23 19.17 -10.79 -7.51
N GLY A 24 18.71 -11.06 -6.29
CA GLY A 24 18.42 -12.39 -5.78
C GLY A 24 16.93 -12.64 -5.57
N LEU A 25 16.60 -13.46 -4.57
CA LEU A 25 15.23 -13.85 -4.24
C LEU A 25 14.31 -12.64 -3.94
N GLN A 26 14.88 -11.56 -3.38
CA GLN A 26 14.11 -10.36 -3.04
C GLN A 26 13.53 -9.67 -4.27
N GLY A 27 14.22 -9.71 -5.41
CA GLY A 27 13.69 -9.21 -6.68
C GLY A 27 12.38 -9.90 -7.04
N TYR A 28 12.37 -11.24 -7.07
CA TYR A 28 11.16 -12.01 -7.35
C TYR A 28 10.01 -11.68 -6.38
N LYS A 29 10.29 -11.58 -5.07
CA LYS A 29 9.28 -11.24 -4.05
C LYS A 29 8.63 -9.88 -4.33
N VAL A 30 9.45 -8.86 -4.57
CA VAL A 30 8.97 -7.49 -4.79
C VAL A 30 8.20 -7.39 -6.11
N PHE A 31 8.76 -7.89 -7.21
CA PHE A 31 8.16 -7.71 -8.53
C PHE A 31 6.93 -8.59 -8.78
N ILE A 32 6.91 -9.83 -8.29
CA ILE A 32 5.72 -10.68 -8.41
C ILE A 32 4.57 -10.10 -7.59
N ALA A 33 4.83 -9.57 -6.39
CA ALA A 33 3.81 -8.90 -5.60
C ALA A 33 3.29 -7.63 -6.29
N ILE A 34 4.18 -6.78 -6.80
CA ILE A 34 3.82 -5.60 -7.62
C ILE A 34 2.91 -6.00 -8.79
N ALA A 35 3.27 -7.06 -9.52
CA ALA A 35 2.52 -7.52 -10.68
C ALA A 35 1.10 -8.01 -10.31
N MET A 36 0.95 -8.76 -9.21
CA MET A 36 -0.36 -9.17 -8.72
C MET A 36 -1.22 -7.99 -8.28
N ILE A 37 -0.63 -7.04 -7.53
CA ILE A 37 -1.32 -5.83 -7.04
C ILE A 37 -1.81 -4.98 -8.21
N LEU A 38 -0.96 -4.76 -9.20
CA LEU A 38 -1.33 -4.02 -10.41
C LEU A 38 -2.42 -4.75 -11.22
N GLY A 39 -2.31 -6.07 -11.40
CA GLY A 39 -3.29 -6.84 -12.15
C GLY A 39 -4.69 -6.77 -11.52
N ASP A 40 -4.76 -6.93 -10.20
CA ASP A 40 -6.00 -6.80 -9.43
C ASP A 40 -6.57 -5.37 -9.46
N GLY A 41 -5.71 -4.39 -9.20
CA GLY A 41 -6.09 -2.99 -9.19
C GLY A 41 -6.60 -2.51 -10.55
N LEU A 42 -5.88 -2.80 -11.63
CA LEU A 42 -6.27 -2.39 -12.98
C LEU A 42 -7.57 -3.06 -13.43
N TYR A 43 -7.75 -4.35 -13.14
CA TYR A 43 -9.01 -5.03 -13.46
C TYR A 43 -10.19 -4.31 -12.81
N ASN A 44 -10.10 -4.03 -11.50
CA ASN A 44 -11.16 -3.36 -10.77
C ASN A 44 -11.34 -1.90 -11.19
N PHE A 45 -10.26 -1.19 -11.51
CA PHE A 45 -10.32 0.15 -12.07
C PHE A 45 -11.10 0.16 -13.39
N PHE A 46 -10.71 -0.66 -14.37
CA PHE A 46 -11.40 -0.71 -15.66
C PHE A 46 -12.85 -1.17 -15.50
N LYS A 47 -13.12 -2.17 -14.65
CA LYS A 47 -14.49 -2.61 -14.36
C LYS A 47 -15.36 -1.48 -13.82
N VAL A 48 -14.88 -0.75 -12.80
CA VAL A 48 -15.64 0.36 -12.20
C VAL A 48 -15.76 1.50 -13.20
N PHE A 49 -14.69 1.86 -13.89
CA PHE A 49 -14.68 2.90 -14.91
C PHE A 49 -15.66 2.60 -16.05
N SER A 50 -15.66 1.38 -16.61
CA SER A 50 -16.60 0.96 -17.65
C SER A 50 -18.05 1.00 -17.18
N ARG A 51 -18.34 0.59 -15.94
CA ARG A 51 -19.69 0.68 -15.36
C ARG A 51 -20.14 2.12 -15.16
N THR A 52 -19.28 2.97 -14.61
CA THR A 52 -19.56 4.40 -14.41
C THR A 52 -19.79 5.09 -15.75
N LEU A 53 -18.93 4.85 -16.73
CA LEU A 53 -19.04 5.42 -18.07
C LEU A 53 -20.32 4.95 -18.77
N THR A 54 -20.66 3.66 -18.68
CA THR A 54 -21.93 3.13 -19.22
C THR A 54 -23.15 3.75 -18.53
N GLY A 55 -23.09 3.94 -17.21
CA GLY A 55 -24.13 4.61 -16.44
C GLY A 55 -24.32 6.06 -16.87
N LEU A 56 -23.21 6.80 -17.01
CA LEU A 56 -23.21 8.19 -17.48
C LEU A 56 -23.74 8.30 -18.91
N PHE A 57 -23.28 7.44 -19.84
CA PHE A 57 -23.77 7.40 -21.22
C PHE A 57 -25.26 7.11 -21.28
N ARG A 58 -25.76 6.15 -20.48
CA ARG A 58 -27.21 5.88 -20.40
C ARG A 58 -27.97 7.07 -19.83
N GLN A 59 -27.46 7.74 -18.81
CA GLN A 59 -28.10 8.92 -18.23
C GLN A 59 -28.15 10.10 -19.21
N VAL A 60 -27.09 10.33 -19.99
CA VAL A 60 -27.03 11.37 -21.03
C VAL A 60 -27.93 11.02 -22.20
N ARG A 61 -27.95 9.75 -22.64
CA ARG A 61 -28.79 9.27 -23.75
C ARG A 61 -30.28 9.22 -23.38
N CYS A 62 -30.61 8.87 -22.14
CA CYS A 62 -31.98 8.97 -21.61
C CYS A 62 -32.41 10.42 -21.40
N LYS A 63 -31.50 11.37 -21.08
CA LYS A 63 -31.84 12.81 -21.07
C LYS A 63 -32.19 13.36 -22.47
N GLN A 64 -31.81 12.68 -23.56
CA GLN A 64 -32.26 12.98 -24.92
C GLN A 64 -33.58 12.31 -25.31
N SER A 65 -34.15 11.43 -24.47
CA SER A 65 -35.47 10.84 -24.66
C SER A 65 -36.44 11.51 -23.69
N LEU A 66 -37.47 12.20 -24.19
CA LEU A 66 -38.53 12.84 -23.40
C LEU A 66 -39.11 11.92 -22.30
N PRO A 67 -39.69 12.49 -21.21
CA PRO A 67 -40.14 11.70 -20.06
C PRO A 67 -41.40 10.93 -20.43
N VAL A 68 -41.25 9.64 -20.75
CA VAL A 68 -42.40 8.74 -20.82
C VAL A 68 -42.77 8.38 -19.39
N ALA A 69 -43.86 8.98 -18.92
CA ALA A 69 -44.54 8.63 -17.69
C ALA A 69 -44.86 7.12 -17.65
N ASN A 70 -44.79 6.56 -16.44
CA ASN A 70 -45.27 5.24 -16.05
C ASN A 70 -44.58 4.02 -16.69
N ARG A 71 -43.52 3.55 -16.02
CA ARG A 71 -43.31 2.11 -15.84
C ARG A 71 -43.28 1.79 -14.35
N PRO A 72 -44.19 0.95 -13.83
CA PRO A 72 -44.01 0.37 -12.51
C PRO A 72 -42.78 -0.53 -12.61
N SER A 73 -41.74 -0.19 -11.87
CA SER A 73 -40.55 -1.02 -11.76
C SER A 73 -40.91 -2.32 -11.04
N THR A 74 -41.32 -3.33 -11.81
CA THR A 74 -41.30 -4.73 -11.39
C THR A 74 -39.85 -5.18 -11.27
N SER A 75 -39.33 -5.22 -10.05
CA SER A 75 -38.45 -6.29 -9.56
C SER A 75 -38.17 -6.08 -8.08
N ASP A 76 -39.06 -6.67 -7.28
CA ASP A 76 -38.84 -7.03 -5.88
C ASP A 76 -37.56 -7.84 -5.71
N THR A 77 -36.40 -7.20 -5.52
CA THR A 77 -35.24 -7.78 -4.82
C THR A 77 -34.27 -6.71 -4.29
N SER A 78 -34.77 -5.55 -3.87
CA SER A 78 -33.94 -4.63 -3.07
C SER A 78 -34.10 -5.02 -1.60
N LYS A 79 -33.05 -5.61 -1.01
CA LYS A 79 -32.93 -5.66 0.45
C LYS A 79 -33.25 -4.26 0.97
N LYS A 80 -34.30 -4.09 1.77
CA LYS A 80 -34.64 -2.81 2.41
C LYS A 80 -33.36 -2.25 3.02
N ILE A 81 -32.80 -1.21 2.40
CA ILE A 81 -31.61 -0.52 2.91
C ILE A 81 -31.98 -0.06 4.32
N SER A 82 -31.14 -0.37 5.30
CA SER A 82 -31.41 0.00 6.70
C SER A 82 -31.66 1.51 6.79
N TYR A 83 -32.57 1.93 7.67
CA TYR A 83 -32.84 3.36 7.90
C TYR A 83 -31.55 4.12 8.19
N ASP A 84 -30.66 3.53 8.99
CA ASP A 84 -29.35 4.10 9.32
C ASP A 84 -28.48 4.29 8.08
N ASP A 85 -28.47 3.34 7.14
CA ASP A 85 -27.67 3.43 5.91
C ASP A 85 -28.24 4.48 4.96
N GLN A 86 -29.57 4.64 4.91
CA GLN A 86 -30.21 5.72 4.15
C GLN A 86 -29.80 7.07 4.74
N ARG A 87 -29.87 7.22 6.06
CA ARG A 87 -29.52 8.46 6.77
C ARG A 87 -28.04 8.83 6.61
N ARG A 88 -27.13 7.86 6.73
CA ARG A 88 -25.70 8.04 6.46
C ARG A 88 -25.44 8.52 5.04
N THR A 89 -26.11 7.90 4.07
CA THR A 89 -25.98 8.25 2.65
C THR A 89 -26.51 9.65 2.36
N GLU A 90 -27.65 10.03 2.92
CA GLU A 90 -28.22 11.38 2.77
C GLU A 90 -27.24 12.46 3.28
N ILE A 91 -26.71 12.27 4.50
CA ILE A 91 -25.78 13.23 5.12
C ILE A 91 -24.47 13.32 4.33
N PHE A 92 -23.91 12.18 3.95
CA PHE A 92 -22.65 12.13 3.20
C PHE A 92 -22.76 12.83 1.83
N LEU A 93 -23.86 12.61 1.11
CA LEU A 93 -24.07 13.21 -0.22
C LEU A 93 -24.41 14.71 -0.14
N LYS A 94 -25.12 15.14 0.91
CA LYS A 94 -25.46 16.56 1.13
C LYS A 94 -24.22 17.45 1.20
N ASP A 95 -23.19 16.97 1.89
CA ASP A 95 -21.93 17.70 2.11
C ASP A 95 -20.81 17.27 1.16
N GLN A 96 -21.13 16.61 0.04
CA GLN A 96 -20.11 16.15 -0.90
C GLN A 96 -19.30 17.33 -1.48
N ILE A 97 -18.01 17.07 -1.73
CA ILE A 97 -17.11 18.00 -2.42
C ILE A 97 -17.47 18.04 -3.91
N PRO A 98 -17.71 19.22 -4.51
CA PRO A 98 -18.03 19.33 -5.92
C PRO A 98 -16.92 18.75 -6.80
N VAL A 99 -17.28 17.92 -7.77
CA VAL A 99 -16.31 17.26 -8.67
C VAL A 99 -15.43 18.25 -9.42
N TRP A 100 -16.00 19.38 -9.88
CA TRP A 100 -15.22 20.43 -10.55
C TRP A 100 -14.13 21.02 -9.64
N PHE A 101 -14.41 21.21 -8.35
CA PHE A 101 -13.42 21.70 -7.39
C PHE A 101 -12.27 20.71 -7.22
N SER A 102 -12.56 19.41 -7.13
CA SER A 102 -11.53 18.37 -7.05
C SER A 102 -10.67 18.29 -8.33
N ILE A 103 -11.28 18.39 -9.51
CA ILE A 103 -10.55 18.38 -10.79
C ILE A 103 -9.69 19.64 -10.92
N ALA A 104 -10.24 20.81 -10.66
CA ALA A 104 -9.51 22.08 -10.73
C ALA A 104 -8.35 22.12 -9.72
N GLY A 105 -8.58 21.66 -8.49
CA GLY A 105 -7.55 21.55 -7.45
C GLY A 105 -6.44 20.58 -7.85
N TYR A 106 -6.78 19.40 -8.38
CA TYR A 106 -5.81 18.43 -8.87
C TYR A 106 -4.93 18.99 -10.00
N VAL A 107 -5.55 19.59 -11.03
CA VAL A 107 -4.83 20.18 -12.17
C VAL A 107 -3.92 21.32 -11.71
N THR A 108 -4.42 22.19 -10.82
CA THR A 108 -3.64 23.34 -10.31
C THR A 108 -2.41 22.85 -9.53
N ILE A 109 -2.58 21.90 -8.61
CA ILE A 109 -1.47 21.34 -7.82
C ILE A 109 -0.50 20.57 -8.72
N ALA A 110 -0.99 19.84 -9.72
CA ALA A 110 -0.14 19.15 -10.69
C ALA A 110 0.73 20.13 -11.49
N ILE A 111 0.18 21.27 -11.92
CA ILE A 111 0.94 22.34 -12.61
C ILE A 111 2.02 22.90 -11.68
N ILE A 112 1.65 23.26 -10.44
CA ILE A 112 2.60 23.81 -9.46
C ILE A 112 3.72 22.80 -9.19
N SER A 113 3.39 21.53 -9.00
CA SER A 113 4.36 20.46 -8.77
C SER A 113 5.28 20.24 -9.97
N THR A 114 4.75 20.29 -11.19
CA THR A 114 5.51 20.16 -12.45
C THR A 114 6.54 21.29 -12.62
N ILE A 115 6.25 22.48 -12.10
CA ILE A 115 7.16 23.64 -12.15
C ILE A 115 8.14 23.61 -10.98
N ALA A 116 7.68 23.35 -9.75
CA ALA A 116 8.49 23.48 -8.54
C ALA A 116 9.48 22.33 -8.32
N LEU A 117 9.08 21.08 -8.59
CA LEU A 117 9.92 19.92 -8.30
C LEU A 117 11.22 19.87 -9.11
N PRO A 118 11.26 20.24 -10.41
CA PRO A 118 12.52 20.30 -11.16
C PRO A 118 13.52 21.30 -10.59
N HIS A 119 13.08 22.35 -9.88
CA HIS A 119 13.98 23.30 -9.20
C HIS A 119 14.62 22.71 -7.93
N VAL A 120 13.94 21.78 -7.27
CA VAL A 120 14.47 21.10 -6.07
C VAL A 120 15.30 19.88 -6.47
N PHE A 121 14.82 19.11 -7.46
CA PHE A 121 15.46 17.91 -7.98
C PHE A 121 15.73 18.08 -9.47
N HIS A 122 16.88 18.63 -9.84
CA HIS A 122 17.23 18.94 -11.22
C HIS A 122 17.15 17.72 -12.18
N ASP A 123 17.46 16.52 -11.67
CA ASP A 123 17.37 15.29 -12.46
C ASP A 123 15.91 14.87 -12.78
N LEU A 124 14.94 15.35 -12.00
CA LEU A 124 13.50 15.11 -12.21
C LEU A 124 12.93 16.18 -13.14
N LYS A 125 13.09 15.97 -14.44
CA LYS A 125 12.54 16.86 -15.47
C LYS A 125 11.01 16.90 -15.47
N TRP A 126 10.45 18.04 -15.88
CA TRP A 126 9.01 18.33 -15.87
C TRP A 126 8.15 17.26 -16.54
N TYR A 127 8.63 16.65 -17.63
CA TYR A 127 7.86 15.65 -18.36
C TYR A 127 7.70 14.33 -17.59
N TYR A 128 8.63 13.96 -16.70
CA TYR A 128 8.46 12.81 -15.81
C TYR A 128 7.31 13.06 -14.81
N ILE A 129 7.24 14.28 -14.27
CA ILE A 129 6.22 14.67 -13.31
C ILE A 129 4.84 14.68 -13.98
N LEU A 130 4.75 15.22 -15.20
CA LEU A 130 3.52 15.19 -15.99
C LEU A 130 3.01 13.76 -16.17
N VAL A 131 3.89 12.83 -16.57
CA VAL A 131 3.54 11.41 -16.72
C VAL A 131 3.06 10.80 -15.40
N ILE A 132 3.74 11.09 -14.29
CA ILE A 132 3.31 10.65 -12.95
C ILE A 132 1.88 11.14 -12.66
N TYR A 133 1.58 12.42 -12.84
CA TYR A 133 0.24 12.97 -12.59
C TYR A 133 -0.83 12.47 -13.57
N VAL A 134 -0.47 11.97 -14.76
CA VAL A 134 -1.43 11.32 -15.66
C VAL A 134 -1.83 9.93 -15.14
N PHE A 135 -0.86 9.14 -14.66
CA PHE A 135 -1.11 7.77 -14.19
C PHE A 135 -1.52 7.69 -12.71
N ALA A 136 -1.18 8.69 -11.89
CA ALA A 136 -1.42 8.68 -10.46
C ALA A 136 -2.89 8.45 -10.05
N PRO A 137 -3.92 9.02 -10.71
CA PRO A 137 -5.32 8.77 -10.31
C PRO A 137 -5.73 7.31 -10.46
N THR A 138 -5.21 6.62 -11.49
CA THR A 138 -5.46 5.19 -11.71
C THR A 138 -4.82 4.37 -10.59
N LEU A 139 -3.55 4.65 -10.27
CA LEU A 139 -2.83 3.93 -9.21
C LEU A 139 -3.38 4.26 -7.81
N ALA A 140 -3.79 5.50 -7.58
CA ALA A 140 -4.45 5.96 -6.37
C ALA A 140 -5.78 5.22 -6.15
N PHE A 141 -6.58 5.05 -7.21
CA PHE A 141 -7.79 4.21 -7.14
C PHE A 141 -7.45 2.76 -6.80
N CYS A 142 -6.45 2.17 -7.48
CA CYS A 142 -6.04 0.79 -7.23
C CYS A 142 -5.60 0.58 -5.77
N ASN A 143 -4.85 1.54 -5.21
CA ASN A 143 -4.42 1.50 -3.83
C ASN A 143 -5.56 1.73 -2.84
N ALA A 144 -6.42 2.72 -3.06
CA ALA A 144 -7.58 2.98 -2.21
C ALA A 144 -8.52 1.77 -2.21
N TYR A 145 -8.77 1.16 -3.37
CA TYR A 145 -9.53 -0.08 -3.49
C TYR A 145 -8.89 -1.23 -2.73
N GLY A 146 -7.59 -1.48 -2.94
CA GLY A 146 -6.86 -2.54 -2.24
C GLY A 146 -6.89 -2.33 -0.73
N CYS A 147 -6.61 -1.12 -0.28
CA CYS A 147 -6.69 -0.70 1.11
C CYS A 147 -8.11 -0.87 1.68
N GLY A 148 -9.15 -0.56 0.91
CA GLY A 148 -10.54 -0.79 1.32
C GLY A 148 -10.90 -2.26 1.51
N LEU A 149 -10.23 -3.18 0.81
CA LEU A 149 -10.42 -4.62 0.94
C LEU A 149 -9.58 -5.27 2.04
N THR A 150 -8.34 -4.83 2.20
CA THR A 150 -7.34 -5.49 3.07
C THR A 150 -6.96 -4.69 4.29
N ASP A 151 -7.50 -3.48 4.45
CA ASP A 151 -7.13 -2.49 5.46
C ASP A 151 -5.63 -2.15 5.45
N TRP A 152 -5.02 -2.22 4.27
CA TRP A 152 -3.58 -2.06 4.11
C TRP A 152 -3.23 -1.19 2.89
N SER A 153 -2.49 -0.10 3.13
CA SER A 153 -2.00 0.75 2.04
C SER A 153 -0.73 0.17 1.42
N LEU A 154 -0.75 0.00 0.10
CA LEU A 154 0.37 -0.48 -0.71
C LEU A 154 1.11 0.67 -1.40
N ALA A 155 1.00 1.90 -0.87
CA ALA A 155 1.63 3.09 -1.45
C ALA A 155 3.14 2.90 -1.72
N SER A 156 3.86 2.21 -0.83
CA SER A 156 5.28 1.88 -1.01
C SER A 156 5.56 1.03 -2.26
N THR A 157 4.63 0.15 -2.64
CA THR A 157 4.70 -0.70 -3.84
C THR A 157 4.56 0.14 -5.10
N TYR A 158 3.61 1.07 -5.13
CA TYR A 158 3.41 2.01 -6.25
C TYR A 158 4.54 3.03 -6.36
N GLY A 159 5.11 3.46 -5.23
CA GLY A 159 6.34 4.26 -5.21
C GLY A 159 7.49 3.53 -5.89
N LYS A 160 7.70 2.25 -5.57
CA LYS A 160 8.75 1.42 -6.21
C LYS A 160 8.53 1.27 -7.71
N LEU A 161 7.28 1.13 -8.16
CA LEU A 161 6.98 1.16 -9.59
C LEU A 161 7.47 2.46 -10.26
N ALA A 162 7.25 3.61 -9.62
CA ALA A 162 7.74 4.90 -10.12
C ALA A 162 9.28 4.95 -10.18
N ILE A 163 9.98 4.34 -9.22
CA ILE A 163 11.45 4.18 -9.28
C ILE A 163 11.86 3.43 -10.55
N PHE A 164 11.23 2.29 -10.83
CA PHE A 164 11.61 1.45 -11.96
C PHE A 164 11.25 2.07 -13.30
N THR A 165 10.11 2.77 -13.40
CA THR A 165 9.71 3.40 -14.67
C THR A 165 10.50 4.66 -14.95
N ILE A 166 10.56 5.59 -14.00
CA ILE A 166 11.24 6.89 -14.20
C ILE A 166 12.74 6.74 -14.10
N GLY A 167 13.25 5.90 -13.18
CA GLY A 167 14.68 5.63 -13.06
C GLY A 167 15.26 4.97 -14.31
N ALA A 168 14.56 3.98 -14.88
CA ALA A 168 14.98 3.37 -16.15
C ALA A 168 14.94 4.36 -17.31
N TRP A 169 13.93 5.24 -17.36
CA TRP A 169 13.77 6.23 -18.42
C TRP A 169 14.82 7.34 -18.33
N ALA A 170 15.15 7.80 -17.13
CA ALA A 170 16.18 8.82 -16.90
C ALA A 170 17.60 8.29 -17.14
N GLY A 171 17.82 6.98 -17.05
CA GLY A 171 19.08 6.33 -17.37
C GLY A 171 20.21 6.65 -16.37
N SER A 172 21.45 6.38 -16.76
CA SER A 172 22.62 6.44 -15.86
C SER A 172 22.97 7.85 -15.37
N HIS A 173 22.53 8.89 -16.08
CA HIS A 173 22.80 10.29 -15.75
C HIS A 173 21.64 10.85 -14.91
N GLY A 174 21.70 10.66 -13.59
CA GLY A 174 20.71 11.22 -12.66
C GLY A 174 19.47 10.35 -12.39
N GLY A 175 19.34 9.19 -13.04
CA GLY A 175 18.13 8.37 -12.91
C GLY A 175 17.88 7.80 -11.51
N VAL A 176 18.91 7.64 -10.67
CA VAL A 176 18.73 7.24 -9.26
C VAL A 176 17.98 8.32 -8.50
N LEU A 177 18.40 9.59 -8.63
CA LEU A 177 17.76 10.71 -7.94
C LEU A 177 16.37 10.97 -8.52
N ALA A 178 16.24 10.97 -9.84
CA ALA A 178 14.94 11.14 -10.52
C ALA A 178 13.94 10.05 -10.11
N GLY A 179 14.37 8.78 -10.06
CA GLY A 179 13.53 7.66 -9.65
C GLY A 179 13.11 7.74 -8.18
N LEU A 180 14.01 8.13 -7.27
CA LEU A 180 13.67 8.32 -5.85
C LEU A 180 12.73 9.51 -5.63
N ALA A 181 12.94 10.62 -6.33
CA ALA A 181 12.05 11.77 -6.25
C ALA A 181 10.65 11.44 -6.81
N ALA A 182 10.60 10.76 -7.97
CA ALA A 182 9.36 10.25 -8.57
C ALA A 182 8.62 9.28 -7.63
N CYS A 183 9.35 8.42 -6.93
CA CYS A 183 8.80 7.55 -5.90
C CYS A 183 8.13 8.34 -4.78
N GLY A 184 8.78 9.38 -4.27
CA GLY A 184 8.22 10.24 -3.24
C GLY A 184 6.90 10.87 -3.69
N VAL A 185 6.86 11.42 -4.91
CA VAL A 185 5.65 12.02 -5.48
C VAL A 185 4.52 10.99 -5.60
N MET A 186 4.79 9.84 -6.23
CA MET A 186 3.78 8.79 -6.42
C MET A 186 3.27 8.23 -5.10
N MET A 187 4.18 7.95 -4.15
CA MET A 187 3.83 7.39 -2.86
C MET A 187 2.93 8.34 -2.05
N ASN A 188 3.22 9.65 -2.06
CA ASN A 188 2.37 10.63 -1.37
C ASN A 188 0.97 10.71 -2.01
N ILE A 189 0.87 10.78 -3.34
CA ILE A 189 -0.45 10.85 -4.01
C ILE A 189 -1.29 9.61 -3.69
N VAL A 190 -0.67 8.44 -3.79
CA VAL A 190 -1.34 7.15 -3.64
C VAL A 190 -1.68 6.83 -2.17
N SER A 191 -0.84 7.23 -1.21
CA SER A 191 -1.12 7.11 0.23
C SER A 191 -2.22 8.06 0.65
N THR A 192 -2.12 9.36 0.31
CA THR A 192 -3.14 10.34 0.70
C THR A 192 -4.52 9.97 0.15
N ALA A 193 -4.59 9.38 -1.04
CA ALA A 193 -5.84 8.89 -1.60
C ALA A 193 -6.44 7.70 -0.82
N SER A 194 -5.63 6.75 -0.34
CA SER A 194 -6.12 5.65 0.50
C SER A 194 -6.55 6.15 1.88
N ASP A 195 -5.77 7.05 2.46
CA ASP A 195 -5.99 7.55 3.82
C ASP A 195 -7.25 8.41 3.85
N LEU A 196 -7.43 9.32 2.87
CA LEU A 196 -8.65 10.11 2.72
C LEU A 196 -9.90 9.22 2.49
N MET A 197 -9.75 8.09 1.79
CA MET A 197 -10.85 7.13 1.62
C MET A 197 -11.23 6.46 2.96
N GLN A 198 -10.25 6.08 3.79
CA GLN A 198 -10.51 5.56 5.13
C GLN A 198 -11.15 6.62 6.04
N ASP A 199 -10.70 7.86 5.96
CA ASP A 199 -11.29 8.99 6.66
C ASP A 199 -12.74 9.18 6.24
N PHE A 200 -13.04 9.26 4.94
CA PHE A 200 -14.42 9.36 4.44
C PHE A 200 -15.30 8.18 4.86
N LYS A 201 -14.76 6.97 4.93
CA LYS A 201 -15.49 5.81 5.46
C LYS A 201 -15.82 6.00 6.94
N THR A 202 -14.86 6.47 7.73
CA THR A 202 -15.07 6.79 9.14
C THR A 202 -16.11 7.88 9.30
N GLY A 203 -16.03 8.96 8.53
CA GLY A 203 -17.02 10.04 8.53
C GLY A 203 -18.41 9.58 8.12
N TYR A 204 -18.51 8.70 7.12
CA TYR A 204 -19.77 8.08 6.72
C TYR A 204 -20.41 7.28 7.88
N LEU A 205 -19.60 6.54 8.64
CA LEU A 205 -20.08 5.75 9.77
C LEU A 205 -20.45 6.61 10.99
N THR A 206 -19.72 7.70 11.23
CA THR A 206 -19.91 8.61 12.37
C THR A 206 -20.83 9.80 12.07
N LEU A 207 -21.38 9.89 10.85
CA LEU A 207 -22.17 11.03 10.35
C LEU A 207 -21.41 12.37 10.36
N ALA A 208 -20.08 12.33 10.30
CA ALA A 208 -19.25 13.52 10.19
C ALA A 208 -19.27 14.08 8.75
N SER A 209 -19.15 15.40 8.63
CA SER A 209 -19.16 16.09 7.33
C SER A 209 -17.90 15.76 6.51
N PRO A 210 -18.02 15.25 5.26
CA PRO A 210 -16.88 14.98 4.38
C PRO A 210 -16.03 16.23 4.11
N ARG A 211 -16.64 17.42 4.08
CA ARG A 211 -15.89 18.69 3.92
C ARG A 211 -15.00 18.97 5.11
N ALA A 212 -15.50 18.75 6.32
CA ALA A 212 -14.71 18.94 7.54
C ALA A 212 -13.51 17.98 7.54
N MET A 213 -13.71 16.70 7.19
CA MET A 213 -12.62 15.73 7.10
C MET A 213 -11.55 16.14 6.08
N PHE A 214 -11.96 16.58 4.88
CA PHE A 214 -11.04 17.07 3.86
C PHE A 214 -10.23 18.29 4.35
N VAL A 215 -10.88 19.27 4.98
CA VAL A 215 -10.20 20.45 5.52
C VAL A 215 -9.23 20.06 6.63
N SER A 216 -9.63 19.16 7.54
CA SER A 216 -8.74 18.64 8.59
C SER A 216 -7.51 17.95 8.00
N GLN A 217 -7.66 17.18 6.92
CA GLN A 217 -6.52 16.54 6.26
C GLN A 217 -5.60 17.54 5.57
N VAL A 218 -6.13 18.61 4.97
CA VAL A 218 -5.32 19.70 4.42
C VAL A 218 -4.50 20.39 5.51
N ILE A 219 -5.12 20.70 6.66
CA ILE A 219 -4.43 21.29 7.81
C ILE A 219 -3.35 20.35 8.34
N GLY A 220 -3.68 19.07 8.55
CA GLY A 220 -2.74 18.05 9.02
C GLY A 220 -1.56 17.88 8.06
N THR A 221 -1.81 17.88 6.75
CA THR A 221 -0.76 17.83 5.72
C THR A 221 0.13 19.07 5.78
N ALA A 222 -0.44 20.27 5.92
CA ALA A 222 0.32 21.51 6.03
C ALA A 222 1.21 21.53 7.28
N MET A 223 0.70 21.08 8.42
CA MET A 223 1.49 20.90 9.64
C MET A 223 2.61 19.87 9.43
N GLY A 224 2.30 18.74 8.78
CA GLY A 224 3.26 17.69 8.46
C GLY A 224 4.43 18.17 7.59
N CYS A 225 4.17 19.08 6.65
CA CYS A 225 5.20 19.72 5.81
C CYS A 225 6.20 20.56 6.62
N ILE A 226 5.84 21.02 7.81
CA ILE A 226 6.73 21.79 8.70
C ILE A 226 7.36 20.87 9.75
N VAL A 227 6.54 20.08 10.45
CA VAL A 227 7.00 19.26 11.58
C VAL A 227 7.94 18.16 11.12
N SER A 228 7.64 17.47 9.99
CA SER A 228 8.44 16.31 9.57
C SER A 228 9.88 16.70 9.19
N PRO A 229 10.12 17.75 8.38
CA PRO A 229 11.48 18.23 8.12
C PRO A 229 12.19 18.74 9.37
N CYS A 230 11.50 19.41 10.30
CA CYS A 230 12.09 19.87 11.55
C CYS A 230 12.58 18.70 12.43
N VAL A 231 11.75 17.66 12.58
CA VAL A 231 12.12 16.45 13.31
C VAL A 231 13.28 15.73 12.61
N PHE A 232 13.22 15.58 11.28
CA PHE A 232 14.32 15.01 10.52
C PHE A 232 15.64 15.77 10.75
N TRP A 233 15.62 17.11 10.65
CA TRP A 233 16.79 17.95 10.89
C TRP A 233 17.33 17.85 12.32
N LEU A 234 16.46 17.70 13.32
CA LEU A 234 16.86 17.48 14.70
C LEU A 234 17.68 16.19 14.82
N PHE A 235 17.17 15.07 14.31
CA PHE A 235 17.90 13.80 14.34
C PHE A 235 19.19 13.87 13.52
N TYR A 236 19.12 14.47 12.33
CA TYR A 236 20.27 14.60 11.43
C TYR A 236 21.40 15.46 12.02
N LYS A 237 21.09 16.45 12.87
CA LYS A 237 22.09 17.29 13.56
C LYS A 237 22.53 16.73 14.91
N ALA A 238 21.67 15.98 15.60
CA ALA A 238 21.95 15.45 16.93
C ALA A 238 22.84 14.19 16.87
N PHE A 239 22.76 13.42 15.79
CA PHE A 239 23.49 12.16 15.64
C PHE A 239 24.36 12.19 14.38
N ASP A 240 25.68 12.24 14.56
CA ASP A 240 26.66 12.28 13.45
C ASP A 240 26.66 11.00 12.60
N ASP A 241 26.19 9.88 13.15
CA ASP A 241 26.10 8.57 12.51
C ASP A 241 24.66 8.20 12.07
N PHE A 242 23.76 9.20 11.99
CA PHE A 242 22.38 8.97 11.57
C PHE A 242 22.30 8.28 10.19
N GLY A 243 21.58 7.16 10.13
CA GLY A 243 21.36 6.40 8.91
C GLY A 243 22.43 5.36 8.56
N VAL A 244 23.50 5.25 9.34
CA VAL A 244 24.55 4.21 9.17
C VAL A 244 24.04 2.85 9.68
N PRO A 245 24.31 1.72 9.00
CA PRO A 245 23.76 0.40 9.37
C PRO A 245 24.03 -0.05 10.82
N ASP A 246 25.16 0.38 11.39
CA ASP A 246 25.62 0.01 12.74
C ASP A 246 25.46 1.14 13.77
N SER A 247 24.76 2.23 13.43
CA SER A 247 24.50 3.33 14.37
C SER A 247 23.28 3.07 15.25
N GLN A 248 23.06 3.97 16.21
CA GLN A 248 21.85 3.93 17.05
C GLN A 248 20.56 4.12 16.24
N TYR A 249 20.63 4.86 15.14
CA TYR A 249 19.48 5.16 14.28
C TYR A 249 19.78 4.78 12.83
N PRO A 250 19.79 3.47 12.49
CA PRO A 250 20.02 3.02 11.13
C PRO A 250 18.83 3.39 10.24
N ALA A 251 19.08 3.65 8.96
CA ALA A 251 18.05 3.93 7.96
C ALA A 251 17.88 2.74 6.99
N PRO A 252 17.38 1.57 7.45
CA PRO A 252 17.36 0.35 6.65
C PRO A 252 16.53 0.51 5.37
N PHE A 253 15.42 1.23 5.43
CA PHE A 253 14.60 1.51 4.26
C PHE A 253 15.31 2.41 3.25
N ALA A 254 16.11 3.39 3.66
CA ALA A 254 16.85 4.24 2.73
C ALA A 254 17.79 3.41 1.85
N ILE A 255 18.46 2.42 2.43
CA ILE A 255 19.34 1.48 1.70
C ILE A 255 18.53 0.63 0.71
N VAL A 256 17.37 0.12 1.11
CA VAL A 256 16.48 -0.66 0.25
C VAL A 256 16.02 0.15 -0.96
N TYR A 257 15.54 1.38 -0.74
CA TYR A 257 15.07 2.27 -1.80
C TYR A 257 16.20 2.73 -2.72
N ARG A 258 17.38 3.03 -2.17
CA ARG A 258 18.58 3.33 -2.97
C ARG A 258 18.96 2.17 -3.88
N ASN A 259 19.02 0.95 -3.35
CA ASN A 259 19.34 -0.24 -4.15
C ASN A 259 18.29 -0.51 -5.24
N MET A 260 17.01 -0.25 -4.95
CA MET A 260 15.96 -0.29 -5.97
C MET A 260 16.12 0.77 -7.05
N ALA A 261 16.54 1.97 -6.69
CA ALA A 261 16.78 3.04 -7.67
C ALA A 261 17.98 2.75 -8.56
N ILE A 262 19.06 2.19 -8.00
CA ILE A 262 20.21 1.71 -8.79
C ILE A 262 19.76 0.61 -9.76
N LEU A 263 18.97 -0.37 -9.30
CA LEU A 263 18.43 -1.40 -10.17
C LEU A 263 17.46 -0.83 -11.22
N GLY A 264 16.66 0.17 -10.84
CA GLY A 264 15.74 0.87 -11.72
C GLY A 264 16.44 1.51 -12.91
N VAL A 265 17.58 2.17 -12.66
CA VAL A 265 18.41 2.76 -13.71
C VAL A 265 18.97 1.71 -14.68
N GLN A 266 19.31 0.52 -14.18
CA GLN A 266 19.77 -0.58 -15.03
C GLN A 266 18.63 -1.20 -15.87
N GLY A 267 17.38 -0.88 -15.55
CA GLY A 267 16.19 -1.33 -16.25
C GLY A 267 15.80 -2.79 -15.98
N PHE A 268 14.77 -3.25 -16.70
CA PHE A 268 14.22 -4.60 -16.51
C PHE A 268 15.18 -5.73 -16.90
N SER A 269 16.24 -5.44 -17.67
CA SER A 269 17.29 -6.39 -18.03
C SER A 269 18.18 -6.79 -16.85
N ALA A 270 18.22 -5.99 -15.79
CA ALA A 270 18.97 -6.30 -14.57
C ALA A 270 18.24 -7.25 -13.61
N LEU A 271 17.00 -7.60 -13.93
CA LEU A 271 16.21 -8.52 -13.12
C LEU A 271 16.70 -9.96 -13.25
N PRO A 272 16.52 -10.77 -12.19
CA PRO A 272 16.81 -12.20 -12.24
C PRO A 272 16.13 -12.91 -13.42
N LYS A 273 16.74 -13.99 -13.92
CA LYS A 273 16.18 -14.75 -15.06
C LYS A 273 14.76 -15.20 -14.77
N ASN A 274 13.89 -15.18 -15.77
CA ASN A 274 12.47 -15.53 -15.67
C ASN A 274 11.63 -14.64 -14.74
N CYS A 275 12.19 -13.60 -14.11
CA CYS A 275 11.42 -12.73 -13.20
C CYS A 275 10.27 -12.04 -13.94
N LEU A 276 10.53 -11.45 -15.11
CA LEU A 276 9.49 -10.79 -15.92
C LEU A 276 8.41 -11.77 -16.39
N LEU A 277 8.81 -12.98 -16.80
CA LEU A 277 7.87 -14.01 -17.22
C LEU A 277 6.92 -14.40 -16.09
N LEU A 278 7.45 -14.57 -14.88
CA LEU A 278 6.64 -14.80 -13.68
C LEU A 278 5.74 -13.60 -13.39
N CYS A 279 6.25 -12.37 -13.50
CA CYS A 279 5.43 -11.17 -13.33
C CYS A 279 4.24 -11.13 -14.30
N TYR A 280 4.45 -11.40 -15.60
CA TYR A 280 3.36 -11.46 -16.57
C TYR A 280 2.38 -12.60 -16.27
N GLY A 281 2.87 -13.76 -15.85
CA GLY A 281 2.03 -14.89 -15.44
C GLY A 281 1.15 -14.55 -14.24
N PHE A 282 1.72 -13.96 -13.19
CA PHE A 282 1.00 -13.57 -11.98
C PHE A 282 0.06 -12.37 -12.21
N PHE A 283 0.43 -11.43 -13.07
CA PHE A 283 -0.45 -10.34 -13.51
C PHE A 283 -1.68 -10.90 -14.24
N GLY A 284 -1.48 -11.80 -15.20
CA GLY A 284 -2.56 -12.48 -15.91
C GLY A 284 -3.42 -13.35 -14.98
N ALA A 285 -2.80 -14.06 -14.03
CA ALA A 285 -3.50 -14.84 -13.03
C ALA A 285 -4.39 -13.96 -12.13
N ALA A 286 -3.91 -12.79 -11.69
CA ALA A 286 -4.71 -11.86 -10.90
C ALA A 286 -5.96 -11.36 -11.66
N ILE A 287 -5.82 -11.06 -12.96
CA ILE A 287 -6.95 -10.69 -13.83
C ILE A 287 -7.92 -11.87 -13.97
N LEU A 288 -7.40 -13.07 -14.24
CA LEU A 288 -8.20 -14.28 -14.43
C LEU A 288 -8.97 -14.65 -13.16
N ILE A 289 -8.35 -14.55 -11.98
CA ILE A 289 -9.01 -14.80 -10.69
C ILE A 289 -10.18 -13.84 -10.48
N ASN A 290 -9.99 -12.55 -10.75
CA ASN A 290 -11.08 -11.58 -10.64
C ASN A 290 -12.19 -11.81 -11.67
N LEU A 291 -11.83 -12.18 -12.90
CA LEU A 291 -12.80 -12.53 -13.94
C LEU A 291 -13.63 -13.75 -13.54
N MET A 292 -12.98 -14.82 -13.06
CA MET A 292 -13.67 -16.01 -12.54
C MET A 292 -14.60 -15.65 -11.38
N LYS A 293 -14.12 -14.80 -10.45
CA LYS A 293 -14.92 -14.32 -9.32
C LYS A 293 -16.19 -13.60 -9.76
N ASP A 294 -16.10 -12.75 -10.78
CA ASP A 294 -17.24 -12.01 -11.31
C ASP A 294 -18.20 -12.90 -12.12
N MET A 295 -17.69 -13.91 -12.83
CA MET A 295 -18.50 -14.83 -13.62
C MET A 295 -19.26 -15.86 -12.77
N MET A 296 -18.68 -16.32 -11.66
CA MET A 296 -19.20 -17.43 -10.87
C MET A 296 -20.33 -17.05 -9.88
N GLY A 297 -20.80 -15.79 -9.90
CA GLY A 297 -21.91 -15.30 -9.09
C GLY A 297 -21.63 -15.31 -7.57
N LYS A 298 -22.58 -14.82 -6.75
CA LYS A 298 -22.36 -14.61 -5.30
C LYS A 298 -22.06 -15.90 -4.51
N LYS A 299 -22.61 -17.04 -4.92
CA LYS A 299 -22.47 -18.30 -4.17
C LYS A 299 -21.07 -18.90 -4.29
N TRP A 300 -20.53 -18.95 -5.51
CA TRP A 300 -19.22 -19.55 -5.76
C TRP A 300 -18.09 -18.53 -5.74
N GLY A 301 -18.36 -17.27 -6.10
CA GLY A 301 -17.37 -16.18 -6.04
C GLY A 301 -16.88 -15.83 -4.63
N SER A 302 -17.60 -16.24 -3.57
CA SER A 302 -17.15 -16.04 -2.18
C SER A 302 -15.99 -16.95 -1.78
N PHE A 303 -15.76 -18.06 -2.50
CA PHE A 303 -14.67 -19.00 -2.23
C PHE A 303 -13.39 -18.66 -3.00
N ILE A 304 -13.48 -17.75 -3.97
CA ILE A 304 -12.35 -17.36 -4.81
C ILE A 304 -11.49 -16.35 -4.04
N PRO A 305 -10.18 -16.61 -3.88
CA PRO A 305 -9.30 -15.72 -3.14
C PRO A 305 -9.18 -14.36 -3.82
N LEU A 306 -8.87 -13.35 -3.03
CA LEU A 306 -8.58 -12.00 -3.52
C LEU A 306 -7.08 -11.91 -3.88
N PRO A 307 -6.71 -11.66 -5.15
CA PRO A 307 -5.31 -11.52 -5.55
C PRO A 307 -4.57 -10.45 -4.75
N MET A 308 -5.22 -9.32 -4.43
CA MET A 308 -4.67 -8.28 -3.56
C MET A 308 -4.26 -8.82 -2.18
N ALA A 309 -5.13 -9.60 -1.53
CA ALA A 309 -4.85 -10.19 -0.22
C ALA A 309 -3.72 -11.24 -0.30
N MET A 310 -3.64 -11.98 -1.41
CA MET A 310 -2.54 -12.92 -1.65
C MET A 310 -1.20 -12.21 -1.86
N ALA A 311 -1.18 -10.99 -2.40
CA ALA A 311 0.05 -10.29 -2.71
C ALA A 311 0.79 -9.78 -1.46
N ILE A 312 0.08 -9.46 -0.37
CA ILE A 312 0.67 -8.90 0.84
C ILE A 312 1.69 -9.87 1.47
N PRO A 313 1.39 -11.16 1.73
CA PRO A 313 2.37 -12.10 2.26
C PRO A 313 3.50 -12.45 1.28
N PHE A 314 3.27 -12.33 -0.04
CA PHE A 314 4.33 -12.52 -1.03
C PHE A 314 5.38 -11.41 -0.95
N TYR A 315 4.94 -10.20 -0.61
CA TYR A 315 5.80 -9.04 -0.45
C TYR A 315 6.48 -8.98 0.93
N ILE A 316 5.70 -9.09 2.01
CA ILE A 316 6.16 -8.87 3.39
C ILE A 316 6.81 -10.14 3.94
N GLY A 317 6.15 -11.29 3.76
CA GLY A 317 6.62 -12.57 4.25
C GLY A 317 5.48 -13.46 4.74
N PRO A 318 5.77 -14.77 4.93
CA PRO A 318 4.76 -15.74 5.32
C PRO A 318 4.26 -15.56 6.76
N TYR A 319 5.05 -14.94 7.64
CA TYR A 319 4.66 -14.67 9.03
C TYR A 319 3.34 -13.87 9.10
N PHE A 320 3.19 -12.89 8.21
CA PHE A 320 2.00 -12.06 8.14
C PHE A 320 0.74 -12.88 7.84
N ALA A 321 0.84 -13.88 6.96
CA ALA A 321 -0.30 -14.77 6.68
C ALA A 321 -0.67 -15.63 7.89
N ILE A 322 0.32 -16.06 8.68
CA ILE A 322 0.11 -16.84 9.90
C ILE A 322 -0.59 -15.97 10.94
N ASP A 323 -0.10 -14.75 11.16
CA ASP A 323 -0.65 -13.80 12.13
C ASP A 323 -2.11 -13.44 11.79
N MET A 324 -2.41 -13.13 10.52
CA MET A 324 -3.79 -12.88 10.06
C MET A 324 -4.70 -14.10 10.23
N CYS A 325 -4.17 -15.31 10.00
CA CYS A 325 -4.93 -16.54 10.17
C CYS A 325 -5.29 -16.79 11.64
N ILE A 326 -4.33 -16.60 12.55
CA ILE A 326 -4.54 -16.71 14.00
C ILE A 326 -5.55 -15.65 14.46
N GLY A 327 -5.38 -14.39 14.07
CA GLY A 327 -6.31 -13.30 14.41
C GLY A 327 -7.73 -13.58 13.91
N SER A 328 -7.87 -14.07 12.68
CA SER A 328 -9.15 -14.43 12.08
C SER A 328 -9.79 -15.64 12.77
N LEU A 329 -9.00 -16.62 13.21
CA LEU A 329 -9.48 -17.77 13.97
C LEU A 329 -10.01 -17.35 15.35
N ILE A 330 -9.29 -16.45 16.05
CA ILE A 330 -9.73 -15.90 17.33
C ILE A 330 -11.08 -15.18 17.16
N LEU A 331 -11.20 -14.33 16.13
CA LEU A 331 -12.44 -13.63 15.84
C LEU A 331 -13.57 -14.63 15.50
N PHE A 332 -13.30 -15.63 14.66
CA PHE A 332 -14.29 -16.64 14.28
C PHE A 332 -14.80 -17.44 15.49
N VAL A 333 -13.91 -17.86 16.39
CA VAL A 333 -14.31 -18.55 17.63
C VAL A 333 -15.15 -17.61 18.50
N TRP A 334 -14.77 -16.33 18.62
CA TRP A 334 -15.53 -15.36 19.40
C TRP A 334 -16.93 -15.11 18.79
N GLU A 335 -17.05 -14.96 17.47
CA GLU A 335 -18.34 -14.83 16.78
C GLU A 335 -19.23 -16.06 16.96
N LYS A 336 -18.65 -17.27 16.99
CA LYS A 336 -19.38 -18.52 17.24
C LYS A 336 -19.90 -18.63 18.66
N LEU A 337 -19.17 -18.10 19.64
CA LEU A 337 -19.57 -18.10 21.05
C LEU A 337 -20.59 -17.00 21.35
N ASN A 338 -20.33 -15.77 20.89
CA ASN A 338 -21.21 -14.63 21.10
C ASN A 338 -21.02 -13.57 20.02
N LYS A 339 -21.85 -13.65 18.99
CA LYS A 339 -21.84 -12.72 17.87
C LYS A 339 -22.04 -11.26 18.28
N ALA A 340 -22.99 -10.97 19.17
CA ALA A 340 -23.28 -9.60 19.59
C ALA A 340 -22.09 -8.93 20.31
N LYS A 341 -21.38 -9.69 21.16
CA LYS A 341 -20.16 -9.18 21.81
C LYS A 341 -19.00 -9.03 20.83
N ALA A 342 -18.82 -9.98 19.91
CA ALA A 342 -17.77 -9.91 18.91
C ALA A 342 -17.95 -8.67 18.01
N ASP A 343 -19.16 -8.46 17.47
CA ASP A 343 -19.48 -7.32 16.62
C ASP A 343 -19.25 -5.97 17.32
N ALA A 344 -19.49 -5.90 18.64
CA ALA A 344 -19.34 -4.67 19.42
C ALA A 344 -17.91 -4.40 19.91
N PHE A 345 -17.17 -5.43 20.32
CA PHE A 345 -15.89 -5.28 21.04
C PHE A 345 -14.66 -5.75 20.28
N ALA A 346 -14.79 -6.55 19.22
CA ALA A 346 -13.63 -7.03 18.47
C ALA A 346 -12.75 -5.89 17.92
N PRO A 347 -13.30 -4.83 17.30
CA PRO A 347 -12.49 -3.69 16.87
C PRO A 347 -11.76 -3.00 18.03
N ALA A 348 -12.40 -2.89 19.20
CA ALA A 348 -11.82 -2.26 20.38
C ALA A 348 -10.70 -3.10 21.02
N VAL A 349 -10.84 -4.43 21.03
CA VAL A 349 -9.78 -5.33 21.51
C VAL A 349 -8.61 -5.32 20.53
N ALA A 350 -8.87 -5.39 19.22
CA ALA A 350 -7.82 -5.33 18.21
C ALA A 350 -7.05 -4.01 18.28
N SER A 351 -7.73 -2.87 18.38
CA SER A 351 -7.08 -1.57 18.55
C SER A 351 -6.31 -1.46 19.86
N GLY A 352 -6.81 -2.05 20.95
CA GLY A 352 -6.12 -2.14 22.23
C GLY A 352 -4.81 -2.94 22.16
N LEU A 353 -4.79 -4.07 21.45
CA LEU A 353 -3.57 -4.86 21.23
C LEU A 353 -2.53 -4.10 20.41
N ILE A 354 -2.95 -3.43 19.34
CA ILE A 354 -2.06 -2.60 18.50
C ILE A 354 -1.50 -1.41 19.31
N CYS A 355 -2.37 -0.71 20.03
CA CYS A 355 -1.98 0.42 20.88
C CYS A 355 -1.05 -0.03 22.02
N GLY A 356 -1.29 -1.19 22.63
CA GLY A 356 -0.46 -1.75 23.68
C GLY A 356 0.98 -1.99 23.23
N ASP A 357 1.17 -2.53 22.03
CA ASP A 357 2.51 -2.68 21.42
C ASP A 357 3.16 -1.31 21.17
N GLY A 358 2.39 -0.35 20.65
CA GLY A 358 2.84 1.03 20.44
C GLY A 358 3.30 1.72 21.73
N ILE A 359 2.55 1.56 22.82
CA ILE A 359 2.88 2.13 24.14
C ILE A 359 4.23 1.60 24.64
N TRP A 360 4.58 0.34 24.36
CA TRP A 360 5.87 -0.24 24.76
C TRP A 360 7.07 0.42 24.07
N THR A 361 6.87 1.09 22.94
CA THR A 361 7.91 1.85 22.23
C THR A 361 8.44 3.01 23.08
N LEU A 362 7.62 3.62 23.93
CA LEU A 362 8.04 4.74 24.79
C LEU A 362 8.99 4.30 25.91
N PRO A 363 8.64 3.32 26.78
CA PRO A 363 9.57 2.77 27.76
C PRO A 363 10.84 2.22 27.13
N SER A 364 10.74 1.48 26.02
CA SER A 364 11.93 0.95 25.34
C SER A 364 12.85 2.06 24.81
N SER A 365 12.30 3.16 24.28
CA SER A 365 13.08 4.34 23.89
C SER A 365 13.74 5.02 25.10
N ILE A 366 13.03 5.14 26.23
CA ILE A 366 13.59 5.71 27.47
C ILE A 366 14.72 4.82 28.01
N LEU A 367 14.55 3.50 28.00
CA LEU A 367 15.57 2.54 28.41
C LEU A 367 16.81 2.61 27.49
N ALA A 368 16.60 2.77 26.18
CA ALA A 368 17.68 2.97 25.22
C ALA A 368 18.43 4.29 25.46
N LEU A 369 17.72 5.40 25.70
CA LEU A 369 18.31 6.70 26.05
C LEU A 369 19.09 6.65 27.39
N ALA A 370 18.57 5.91 28.37
CA ALA A 370 19.23 5.70 29.65
C ALA A 370 20.43 4.74 29.58
N GLY A 371 20.75 4.19 28.40
CA GLY A 371 21.86 3.26 28.20
C GLY A 371 21.68 1.94 28.95
N VAL A 372 20.45 1.58 29.31
CA VAL A 372 20.16 0.35 30.07
C VAL A 372 20.46 -0.84 29.18
N LYS A 373 21.50 -1.59 29.52
CA LYS A 373 21.84 -2.83 28.82
C LYS A 373 20.74 -3.85 29.10
N PRO A 374 20.22 -4.55 28.07
CA PRO A 374 19.21 -5.57 28.28
C PRO A 374 19.77 -6.63 29.25
N PRO A 375 19.00 -6.99 30.31
CA PRO A 375 19.48 -7.91 31.35
C PRO A 375 19.74 -9.32 30.83
N ILE A 376 19.19 -9.66 29.65
CA ILE A 376 19.36 -10.94 28.98
C ILE A 376 19.70 -10.68 27.52
N CYS A 377 20.88 -11.14 27.09
CA CYS A 377 21.30 -11.10 25.70
C CYS A 377 21.11 -12.49 25.09
N MET A 378 19.97 -12.73 24.43
CA MET A 378 19.70 -14.01 23.75
C MET A 378 20.36 -13.99 22.36
N LYS A 379 21.40 -14.81 22.17
CA LYS A 379 21.97 -15.08 20.85
C LYS A 379 21.51 -16.45 20.36
N PHE A 380 20.81 -16.47 19.24
CA PHE A 380 20.47 -17.71 18.54
C PHE A 380 21.66 -18.14 17.70
N LEU A 381 22.49 -19.01 18.28
CA LEU A 381 23.65 -19.57 17.60
C LEU A 381 23.26 -20.84 16.84
N SER A 382 24.01 -21.16 15.78
CA SER A 382 23.86 -22.45 15.11
C SER A 382 24.11 -23.58 16.11
N ARG A 383 23.50 -24.75 15.93
CA ARG A 383 23.66 -25.90 16.85
C ARG A 383 25.14 -26.25 17.10
N ALA A 384 25.98 -26.16 16.08
CA ALA A 384 27.43 -26.39 16.18
C ALA A 384 28.15 -25.32 17.01
N THR A 385 27.71 -24.06 16.92
CA THR A 385 28.27 -22.96 17.71
C THR A 385 27.76 -22.99 19.15
N ASN A 386 26.49 -23.35 19.38
CA ASN A 386 25.94 -23.55 20.73
C ASN A 386 26.68 -24.67 21.46
N ALA A 387 26.93 -25.81 20.82
CA ALA A 387 27.70 -26.89 21.44
C ALA A 387 29.11 -26.44 21.89
N LYS A 388 29.77 -25.56 21.13
CA LYS A 388 31.06 -24.98 21.52
C LYS A 388 30.94 -24.03 22.70
N VAL A 389 29.88 -23.22 22.74
CA VAL A 389 29.61 -22.29 23.84
C VAL A 389 29.24 -23.06 25.11
N ASP A 390 28.42 -24.11 25.03
CA ASP A 390 28.08 -24.97 26.16
C ASP A 390 29.32 -25.68 26.71
N THR A 391 30.22 -26.14 25.84
CA THR A 391 31.49 -26.74 26.26
C THR A 391 32.39 -25.72 26.96
N PHE A 392 32.40 -24.47 26.48
CA PHE A 392 33.20 -23.38 27.07
C PHE A 392 32.62 -22.86 28.39
N LEU A 393 31.30 -22.88 28.57
CA LEU A 393 30.63 -22.46 29.81
C LEU A 393 30.59 -23.56 30.87
N GLY A 394 30.75 -24.82 30.47
CA GLY A 394 30.81 -25.99 31.36
C GLY A 394 32.21 -26.35 31.87
N SER A 395 33.25 -25.66 31.39
CA SER A 395 34.64 -25.70 31.88
C SER A 395 34.92 -24.48 32.75
#